data_AF-A0A7V5E860-F1
#
_entry.id   AF-A0A7V5E860-F1
#
_cell.length_a   1.000
_cell.length_b   1.000
_cell.length_c   1.000
_cell.angle_alpha   90.00
_cell.angle_beta   90.00
_cell.angle_gamma   90.00
#
_symmetry.space_group_name_H-M   'P 1'
#
loop_
_entity.id
_entity.type
_entity.pdbx_description
1 polymer ?
#
loop_
_entity_poly.entity_id
_entity_poly.type
_entity_poly.pdbx_seq_one_letter_code
_entity_poly.pdbx_strand_id
1 'polypeptide(L)'
;MDSFFLYFTLILTVIIFIPLIRVIKGPTIFDRMLGVGAIGTKTMVLILAFGILYNRLDMFIDITLAYAVLNFIGTIAIAKFLHVRKVKDDSQCP
;
A
#
# COMPACT_ATOMS: atom_id res chain seq x y z
N MET A 1 17.45 19.49 11.96
CA MET A 1 17.03 18.60 10.86
C MET A 1 15.93 17.65 11.32
N ASP A 2 15.99 17.13 12.54
CA ASP A 2 15.03 16.14 13.06
C ASP A 2 13.59 16.66 13.14
N SER A 3 13.41 17.94 13.49
CA SER A 3 12.07 18.57 13.54
C SER A 3 11.37 18.52 12.18
N PHE A 4 12.11 18.69 11.07
CA PHE A 4 11.55 18.61 9.72
C PHE A 4 11.02 17.19 9.40
N PHE A 5 11.81 16.16 9.73
CA PHE A 5 11.41 14.76 9.54
C PHE A 5 10.26 14.35 10.46
N LEU A 6 10.19 14.90 11.67
CA LEU A 6 9.06 14.71 12.59
C LEU A 6 7.76 15.28 12.02
N TYR A 7 7.77 16.54 11.58
CA TYR A 7 6.60 17.17 10.95
C TYR A 7 6.19 16.43 9.67
N PHE A 8 7.17 16.04 8.84
CA PHE A 8 6.92 15.26 7.63
C PHE A 8 6.21 13.94 7.95
N THR A 9 6.74 13.16 8.90
CA THR A 9 6.17 11.85 9.29
C THR A 9 4.77 11.99 9.87
N LEU A 10 4.53 13.04 10.66
CA LEU A 10 3.22 13.33 11.24
C LEU A 10 2.18 13.67 10.17
N ILE A 11 2.52 14.54 9.22
CA ILE A 11 1.66 14.90 8.08
C ILE A 11 1.39 13.67 7.21
N LEU A 12 2.42 12.86 6.93
CA LEU A 12 2.29 11.65 6.12
C LEU A 12 1.33 10.65 6.75
N THR A 13 1.42 10.49 8.08
CA THR A 13 0.49 9.64 8.85
C THR A 13 -0.95 10.10 8.67
N VAL A 14 -1.22 11.41 8.72
CA VAL A 14 -2.57 11.96 8.48
C VAL A 14 -3.03 11.70 7.04
N ILE A 15 -2.14 11.86 6.06
CA ILE A 15 -2.44 11.64 4.63
C ILE A 15 -2.77 10.17 4.33
N ILE A 16 -2.25 9.21 5.09
CA ILE A 16 -2.56 7.77 4.93
C ILE A 16 -4.04 7.47 5.22
N PHE A 17 -4.72 8.26 6.06
CA PHE A 17 -6.14 8.04 6.32
C PHE A 17 -7.04 8.29 5.10
N ILE A 18 -6.60 9.14 4.15
CA ILE A 18 -7.36 9.46 2.93
C ILE A 18 -7.58 8.21 2.05
N PRO A 19 -6.53 7.49 1.61
CA PRO A 19 -6.72 6.26 0.85
C PRO A 19 -7.38 5.15 1.66
N LEU A 20 -7.28 5.17 3.00
CA LEU A 20 -7.99 4.24 3.88
C LEU A 20 -9.52 4.37 3.71
N ILE A 21 -10.03 5.60 3.65
CA ILE A 21 -11.44 5.87 3.38
C ILE A 21 -11.83 5.38 1.98
N ARG A 22 -10.95 5.54 0.98
CA ARG A 22 -11.18 5.07 -0.40
C ARG A 22 -11.26 3.54 -0.50
N VAL A 23 -10.46 2.81 0.28
CA VAL A 23 -10.52 1.34 0.31
C VAL A 23 -11.85 0.85 0.89
N ILE A 24 -12.37 1.51 1.93
CA ILE A 24 -13.63 1.12 2.57
C ILE A 24 -14.85 1.54 1.74
N LYS A 25 -14.89 2.80 1.30
CA LYS A 25 -16.03 3.38 0.58
C LYS A 25 -15.97 3.21 -0.95
N GLY A 26 -14.92 2.56 -1.47
CA GLY A 26 -14.75 2.34 -2.91
C GLY A 26 -15.93 1.54 -3.49
N PRO A 27 -16.66 2.09 -4.49
CA PRO A 27 -17.81 1.43 -5.10
C PRO A 27 -17.39 0.26 -6.00
N THR A 28 -16.23 0.37 -6.65
CA THR A 28 -15.69 -0.68 -7.52
C THR A 28 -14.56 -1.46 -6.84
N ILE A 29 -14.38 -2.73 -7.23
CA ILE A 29 -13.26 -3.55 -6.75
C ILE A 29 -11.91 -2.92 -7.18
N PHE A 30 -11.87 -2.34 -8.38
CA PHE A 30 -10.71 -1.61 -8.89
C PHE A 30 -10.34 -0.40 -8.03
N ASP A 31 -11.32 0.40 -7.57
CA ASP A 31 -11.06 1.52 -6.65
C ASP A 31 -10.44 1.05 -5.33
N ARG A 32 -10.88 -0.10 -4.82
CA ARG A 32 -10.33 -0.68 -3.59
C ARG A 32 -8.89 -1.16 -3.81
N MET A 33 -8.60 -1.82 -4.93
CA MET A 33 -7.25 -2.24 -5.29
C MET A 33 -6.29 -1.05 -5.45
N LEU A 34 -6.72 0.00 -6.15
CA LEU A 34 -5.96 1.24 -6.29
C LEU A 34 -5.72 1.91 -4.93
N GLY A 35 -6.73 1.88 -4.04
CA GLY A 35 -6.60 2.35 -2.66
C GLY A 35 -5.54 1.59 -1.87
N VAL A 36 -5.51 0.25 -1.94
CA VAL A 36 -4.52 -0.59 -1.27
C VAL A 36 -3.11 -0.29 -1.76
N GLY A 37 -2.91 -0.20 -3.08
CA GLY A 37 -1.61 0.17 -3.67
C GLY A 37 -1.13 1.55 -3.21
N ALA A 38 -2.05 2.53 -3.12
CA ALA A 38 -1.76 3.87 -2.64
C ALA A 38 -1.47 3.95 -1.13
N ILE A 39 -1.96 3.00 -0.32
CA ILE A 39 -1.58 2.86 1.09
C ILE A 39 -0.17 2.29 1.17
N GLY A 40 0.11 1.20 0.44
CA GLY A 40 1.41 0.51 0.47
C GLY A 40 2.59 1.43 0.19
N THR A 41 2.49 2.31 -0.82
CA THR A 41 3.56 3.27 -1.13
C THR A 41 3.77 4.31 -0.04
N LYS A 42 2.72 4.81 0.60
CA LYS A 42 2.84 5.76 1.73
C LYS A 42 3.44 5.10 2.96
N THR A 43 3.07 3.84 3.22
CA THR A 43 3.66 3.05 4.30
C THR A 43 5.17 2.85 4.09
N MET A 44 5.62 2.57 2.86
CA MET A 44 7.06 2.48 2.56
C MET A 44 7.82 3.76 2.89
N VAL A 45 7.29 4.92 2.47
CA VAL A 45 7.90 6.22 2.77
C VAL A 45 7.94 6.46 4.29
N LEU A 46 6.89 6.06 5.02
CA LEU A 46 6.80 6.20 6.46
C LEU A 46 7.81 5.30 7.20
N ILE A 47 8.05 4.06 6.75
CA ILE A 47 9.08 3.17 7.29
C ILE A 47 10.48 3.80 7.11
N LEU A 48 10.78 4.33 5.92
CA LEU A 48 12.06 4.98 5.66
C LEU A 48 12.24 6.29 6.47
N ALA A 49 11.17 7.08 6.62
CA ALA A 49 11.20 8.29 7.44
C ALA A 49 11.55 7.99 8.91
N PHE A 50 11.02 6.88 9.46
CA PHE A 50 11.43 6.39 10.78
C PHE A 50 12.90 5.97 10.81
N GLY A 51 13.41 5.32 9.77
CA GLY A 51 14.83 4.96 9.69
C GLY A 51 15.77 6.16 9.77
N ILE A 52 15.37 7.30 9.19
CA ILE A 52 16.10 8.58 9.31
C ILE A 52 16.01 9.13 10.73
N LEU A 53 14.82 9.14 11.34
CA LEU A 53 14.62 9.64 12.70
C LEU A 53 15.43 8.88 13.76
N TYR A 54 15.58 7.56 13.59
CA TYR A 54 16.33 6.72 14.53
C TYR A 54 17.82 6.57 14.17
N ASN A 55 18.32 7.23 13.11
CA ASN A 55 19.69 7.05 12.61
C ASN A 55 20.08 5.58 12.34
N ARG A 56 19.12 4.75 11.90
CA ARG A 56 19.29 3.31 11.68
C ARG A 56 18.75 2.89 10.32
N LEU A 57 18.91 3.73 9.30
CA LEU A 57 18.34 3.55 7.96
C LEU A 57 18.52 2.16 7.37
N ASP A 58 19.70 1.55 7.54
CA ASP A 58 20.06 0.26 6.94
C ASP A 58 19.03 -0.84 7.27
N MET A 59 18.62 -0.95 8.54
CA MET A 59 17.63 -1.94 8.98
C MET A 59 16.23 -1.66 8.42
N PHE A 60 15.85 -0.38 8.29
CA PHE A 60 14.53 0.01 7.78
C PHE A 60 14.42 -0.16 6.27
N ILE A 61 15.54 -0.11 5.53
CA ILE A 61 15.57 -0.39 4.10
C ILE A 61 15.19 -1.85 3.84
N ASP A 62 15.72 -2.79 4.62
CA ASP A 62 15.39 -4.22 4.48
C ASP A 62 13.89 -4.48 4.72
N ILE A 63 13.32 -3.87 5.77
CA ILE A 63 11.89 -3.95 6.07
C ILE A 63 11.07 -3.34 4.93
N THR A 64 11.49 -2.19 4.41
CA THR A 64 10.80 -1.49 3.32
C THR A 64 10.82 -2.32 2.03
N LEU A 65 11.96 -2.94 1.71
CA LEU A 65 12.11 -3.78 0.52
C LEU A 65 11.22 -5.03 0.61
N ALA A 66 11.20 -5.70 1.77
CA ALA A 66 10.29 -6.82 2.02
C ALA A 66 8.82 -6.39 1.86
N TYR A 67 8.46 -5.22 2.38
CA TYR A 67 7.11 -4.67 2.26
C TYR A 67 6.76 -4.29 0.80
N ALA A 68 7.75 -3.81 0.04
CA ALA A 68 7.60 -3.51 -1.39
C ALA A 68 7.24 -4.74 -2.20
N VAL A 69 7.99 -5.83 -1.99
CA VAL A 69 7.71 -7.11 -2.63
C VAL A 69 6.34 -7.65 -2.20
N LEU A 70 6.01 -7.59 -0.90
CA LEU A 70 4.72 -8.05 -0.40
C LEU A 70 3.53 -7.29 -1.02
N ASN A 71 3.61 -5.95 -1.08
CA ASN A 71 2.55 -5.12 -1.67
C ASN A 71 2.38 -5.41 -3.18
N PHE A 72 3.50 -5.64 -3.89
CA PHE A 72 3.47 -6.00 -5.30
C PHE A 72 2.86 -7.39 -5.54
N ILE A 73 3.28 -8.39 -4.78
CA ILE A 73 2.70 -9.75 -4.88
C ILE A 73 1.22 -9.73 -4.51
N GLY A 74 0.83 -9.01 -3.47
CA GLY A 74 -0.56 -8.88 -3.05
C GLY A 74 -1.46 -8.29 -4.14
N THR A 75 -1.01 -7.23 -4.82
CA THR A 75 -1.76 -6.63 -5.93
C THR A 75 -1.90 -7.56 -7.13
N ILE A 76 -0.82 -8.28 -7.51
CA ILE A 76 -0.88 -9.30 -8.59
C ILE A 76 -1.81 -10.45 -8.22
N ALA A 77 -1.76 -10.94 -6.98
CA ALA A 77 -2.60 -12.04 -6.51
C ALA A 77 -4.09 -11.68 -6.59
N ILE A 78 -4.45 -10.47 -6.16
CA ILE A 78 -5.82 -9.98 -6.27
C ILE A 78 -6.22 -9.83 -7.75
N ALA A 79 -5.36 -9.26 -8.60
CA ALA A 79 -5.64 -9.14 -10.03
C ALA A 79 -5.91 -10.50 -10.69
N LYS A 80 -5.08 -11.51 -10.39
CA LYS A 80 -5.25 -12.88 -10.90
C LYS A 80 -6.55 -13.51 -10.39
N PHE A 81 -6.87 -13.33 -9.11
CA PHE A 81 -8.10 -13.87 -8.52
C PHE A 81 -9.36 -13.32 -9.19
N LEU A 82 -9.39 -12.01 -9.47
CA LEU A 82 -10.51 -11.37 -10.15
C LEU A 82 -10.64 -11.84 -11.60
N HIS A 83 -9.52 -12.03 -12.30
CA HIS A 83 -9.53 -12.54 -13.67
C HIS A 83 -10.06 -13.97 -13.75
N VAL A 84 -9.61 -14.86 -12.85
CA VAL A 84 -10.07 -16.26 -12.79
C VAL A 84 -11.58 -16.34 -12.49
N ARG A 85 -12.10 -15.48 -11.61
CA ARG A 85 -13.55 -15.41 -11.34
C ARG A 85 -14.35 -15.02 -12.58
N LYS A 86 -13.87 -14.03 -13.33
CA LYS A 86 -14.55 -13.58 -14.56
C LYS A 86 -14.62 -14.70 -15.61
N VAL A 87 -13.50 -15.40 -15.84
CA VAL A 87 -13.43 -16.52 -16.80
C VAL A 87 -14.38 -17.67 -16.41
N LYS A 88 -14.49 -17.98 -15.11
CA LYS A 88 -15.40 -19.03 -14.63
C LYS A 88 -16.88 -18.68 -14.83
N ASP A 89 -17.24 -17.42 -14.61
CA ASP A 89 -18.61 -16.93 -14.79
C ASP A 89 -19.04 -16.98 -16.28
N ASP A 90 -18.15 -16.58 -17.19
CA ASP A 90 -18.39 -16.62 -18.64
C ASP A 90 -18.51 -18.05 -19.19
N SER A 91 -17.81 -19.03 -18.58
CA SER A 91 -17.86 -20.44 -18.99
C SER A 91 -19.11 -21.20 -18.52
N GLN A 92 -19.99 -20.56 -17.74
CA GLN A 92 -21.16 -21.20 -17.12
C GLN A 92 -22.50 -20.85 -17.82
N CYS A 93 -22.47 -20.02 -18.87
CA CYS A 93 -23.61 -19.88 -19.78
C CYS A 93 -23.70 -21.11 -20.72
N PRO A 94 -24.85 -21.81 -20.77
CA PRO A 94 -25.09 -22.89 -21.73
C PRO A 94 -25.17 -22.41 -23.18
#